data_AF-D5ZQ91-F1
#
_entry.id   AF-D5ZQ91-F1
#
_cell.length_a   1.000
_cell.length_b   1.000
_cell.length_c   1.000
_cell.angle_alpha   90.00
_cell.angle_beta   90.00
_cell.angle_gamma   90.00
#
_symmetry.space_group_name_H-M   'P 1'
#
loop_
_entity.id
_entity.type
_entity.pdbx_description
1 polymer ?
#
loop_
_entity_poly.entity_id
_entity_poly.type
_entity_poly.pdbx_seq_one_letter_code
_entity_poly.pdbx_strand_id
1 'polypeptide(L)'
;MTIPTPSTPQPPSLRLLPPQEAFDFEYWQARLVRPELLRDAVALAVYRIPLLAIPAGLNRRGGHLHMIEGRCAKQAVQALSGRPGFELLTRSGPLVSWGEPLPDDLSPEARKPGAYSTACASSPGILTPLLPPAGHGGRSSDPGRWPPSSELLPGRPPPPRTVVPASAVHA
;
A
#
# COMPACT_ATOMS: atom_id res chain seq x y z
N MET A 1 16.08 8.72 -45.87
CA MET A 1 16.06 8.51 -44.40
C MET A 1 14.77 9.13 -43.87
N THR A 2 13.79 8.30 -43.53
CA THR A 2 12.48 8.77 -43.04
C THR A 2 12.54 8.87 -41.52
N ILE A 3 12.31 10.06 -40.97
CA ILE A 3 12.33 10.28 -39.52
C ILE A 3 11.01 9.69 -38.97
N PRO A 4 11.05 8.78 -37.98
CA PRO A 4 9.83 8.27 -37.37
C PRO A 4 9.08 9.40 -36.67
N THR A 5 7.80 9.56 -37.01
CA THR A 5 6.90 10.52 -36.36
C THR A 5 6.85 10.21 -34.85
N PRO A 6 7.05 11.20 -33.96
CA PRO A 6 6.96 10.96 -32.53
C PRO A 6 5.54 10.51 -32.17
N SER A 7 5.43 9.33 -31.54
CA SER A 7 4.15 8.87 -30.99
C SER A 7 3.72 9.82 -29.88
N THR A 8 2.48 10.29 -29.95
CA THR A 8 1.86 11.09 -28.89
C THR A 8 1.91 10.30 -27.58
N PRO A 9 2.40 10.88 -26.47
CA PRO A 9 2.45 10.18 -25.20
C PRO A 9 1.03 9.80 -24.77
N GLN A 10 0.76 8.50 -24.70
CA GLN A 10 -0.52 7.99 -24.25
C GLN A 10 -0.71 8.37 -22.77
N PRO A 11 -1.86 8.93 -22.38
CA PRO A 11 -2.11 9.26 -20.98
C PRO A 11 -2.05 7.99 -20.12
N PRO A 12 -1.59 8.08 -18.87
CA PRO A 12 -1.61 6.95 -17.95
C PRO A 12 -3.02 6.38 -17.82
N SER A 13 -3.15 5.09 -18.05
CA SER A 13 -4.35 4.35 -17.71
C SER A 13 -4.21 3.77 -16.31
N LEU A 14 -5.24 3.98 -15.49
CA LEU A 14 -5.38 3.31 -14.20
C LEU A 14 -5.74 1.84 -14.43
N ARG A 15 -5.06 0.94 -13.73
CA ARG A 15 -5.33 -0.50 -13.73
C ARG A 15 -5.76 -0.96 -12.34
N LEU A 16 -6.74 -1.84 -12.30
CA LEU A 16 -7.10 -2.57 -11.08
C LEU A 16 -6.31 -3.86 -11.05
N LEU A 17 -5.71 -4.15 -9.89
CA LEU A 17 -4.92 -5.34 -9.64
C LEU A 17 -5.40 -6.02 -8.35
N PRO A 18 -5.05 -7.30 -8.15
CA PRO A 18 -5.23 -7.96 -6.85
C PRO A 18 -4.59 -7.16 -5.72
N PRO A 19 -5.17 -7.16 -4.50
CA PRO A 19 -4.65 -6.36 -3.39
C PRO A 19 -3.20 -6.72 -3.02
N GLN A 20 -2.80 -7.97 -3.20
CA GLN A 20 -1.44 -8.46 -2.92
C GLN A 20 -0.38 -7.82 -3.83
N GLU A 21 -0.77 -7.26 -4.97
CA GLU A 21 0.15 -6.53 -5.85
C GLU A 21 0.43 -5.11 -5.34
N ALA A 22 -0.35 -4.58 -4.39
CA ALA A 22 -0.10 -3.25 -3.84
C ALA A 22 1.22 -3.19 -3.06
N PHE A 23 1.97 -2.11 -3.27
CA PHE A 23 3.25 -1.88 -2.60
C PHE A 23 3.13 -1.82 -1.07
N ASP A 24 1.99 -1.34 -0.57
CA ASP A 24 1.69 -1.19 0.85
C ASP A 24 0.82 -2.34 1.42
N PHE A 25 0.66 -3.46 0.68
CA PHE A 25 -0.19 -4.57 1.12
C PHE A 25 0.26 -5.16 2.47
N GLU A 26 1.53 -5.57 2.58
CA GLU A 26 2.06 -6.18 3.82
C GLU A 26 1.99 -5.22 5.01
N TYR A 27 2.19 -3.92 4.75
CA TYR A 27 2.05 -2.88 5.76
C TYR A 27 0.63 -2.85 6.34
N TRP A 28 -0.39 -2.89 5.49
CA TRP A 28 -1.78 -2.91 5.92
C TRP A 28 -2.17 -4.25 6.53
N GLN A 29 -1.66 -5.37 6.02
CA GLN A 29 -1.91 -6.70 6.58
C GLN A 29 -1.45 -6.81 8.04
N ALA A 30 -0.29 -6.25 8.37
CA ALA A 30 0.24 -6.29 9.72
C ALA A 30 -0.46 -5.33 10.70
N ARG A 31 -1.22 -4.34 10.20
CA ARG A 31 -1.72 -3.21 11.01
C ARG A 31 -3.22 -3.05 11.03
N LEU A 32 -3.94 -3.65 10.09
CA LEU A 32 -5.40 -3.60 10.11
C LEU A 32 -5.93 -4.40 11.30
N VAL A 33 -6.75 -3.74 12.12
CA VAL A 33 -7.52 -4.38 13.20
C VAL A 33 -8.40 -5.51 12.64
N ARG A 34 -8.81 -5.40 11.37
CA ARG A 34 -9.62 -6.36 10.64
C ARG A 34 -8.95 -6.74 9.32
N PRO A 35 -8.05 -7.74 9.32
CA PRO A 35 -7.35 -8.16 8.11
C PRO A 35 -8.30 -8.76 7.06
N GLU A 36 -9.50 -9.21 7.44
CA GLU A 36 -10.52 -9.70 6.52
C GLU A 36 -10.97 -8.65 5.48
N LEU A 37 -10.82 -7.36 5.77
CA LEU A 37 -11.09 -6.28 4.81
C LEU A 37 -10.15 -6.32 3.60
N LEU A 38 -8.99 -6.98 3.72
CA LEU A 38 -8.06 -7.15 2.60
C LEU A 38 -8.57 -8.09 1.52
N ARG A 39 -9.58 -8.92 1.82
CA ARG A 39 -10.21 -9.81 0.83
C ARG A 39 -10.88 -9.02 -0.29
N ASP A 40 -11.51 -7.91 0.07
CA ASP A 40 -12.27 -7.06 -0.85
C ASP A 40 -11.51 -5.76 -1.20
N ALA A 41 -10.26 -5.63 -0.72
CA ALA A 41 -9.36 -4.55 -1.08
C ALA A 41 -8.91 -4.67 -2.54
N VAL A 42 -8.52 -3.54 -3.12
CA VAL A 42 -8.12 -3.46 -4.53
C VAL A 42 -6.85 -2.63 -4.65
N ALA A 43 -5.89 -3.12 -5.44
CA ALA A 43 -4.72 -2.34 -5.78
C ALA A 43 -5.02 -1.45 -6.99
N LEU A 44 -4.80 -0.14 -6.84
CA LEU A 44 -4.95 0.86 -7.90
C LEU A 44 -3.56 1.22 -8.42
N ALA A 45 -3.24 0.72 -9.62
CA ALA A 45 -1.99 1.04 -10.30
C ALA A 45 -2.20 2.20 -11.27
N VAL A 46 -1.68 3.36 -10.89
CA VAL A 46 -1.48 4.50 -11.79
C VAL A 46 0.01 4.51 -12.08
N TYR A 47 0.39 4.11 -13.30
CA TYR A 47 1.78 3.79 -13.68
C TYR A 47 2.32 2.49 -13.05
N ARG A 48 3.45 2.57 -12.32
CA ARG A 48 4.24 1.44 -11.83
C ARG A 48 4.08 1.13 -10.34
N ILE A 49 3.43 2.01 -9.58
CA ILE A 49 3.29 1.87 -8.12
C ILE A 49 1.82 1.63 -7.81
N PRO A 50 1.40 0.36 -7.61
CA PRO A 50 0.07 0.04 -7.12
C PRO A 50 -0.10 0.43 -5.65
N LEU A 51 -1.16 1.17 -5.35
CA LEU A 51 -1.54 1.56 -3.99
C LEU A 51 -2.82 0.86 -3.56
N LEU A 52 -2.90 0.46 -2.30
CA LEU A 52 -4.04 -0.27 -1.79
C LEU A 52 -5.23 0.64 -1.44
N ALA A 53 -6.39 0.36 -2.03
CA ALA A 53 -7.68 0.89 -1.60
C ALA A 53 -8.39 -0.17 -0.77
N ILE A 54 -8.63 0.14 0.51
CA ILE A 54 -9.29 -0.76 1.46
C ILE A 54 -10.77 -0.37 1.57
N PRO A 55 -11.73 -1.30 1.46
CA PRO A 55 -13.13 -0.98 1.58
C PRO A 55 -13.50 -0.50 3.00
N ALA A 56 -14.53 0.33 3.09
CA ALA A 56 -15.31 0.49 4.29
C ALA A 56 -15.94 -0.87 4.68
N GLY A 57 -16.23 -1.03 5.96
CA GLY A 57 -16.87 -2.23 6.48
C GLY A 57 -17.58 -1.90 7.78
N LEU A 58 -18.15 -2.92 8.43
CA LEU A 58 -18.99 -2.73 9.64
C LEU A 58 -18.38 -1.81 10.70
N ASN A 59 -17.05 -1.85 10.86
CA ASN A 59 -16.33 -1.05 11.86
C ASN A 59 -15.36 -0.03 11.26
N ARG A 60 -15.34 0.13 9.93
CA ARG A 60 -14.50 1.11 9.23
C ARG A 60 -15.41 1.98 8.38
N ARG A 61 -15.64 3.20 8.84
CA ARG A 61 -16.57 4.14 8.20
C ARG A 61 -16.20 4.50 6.78
N GLY A 62 -14.91 4.51 6.46
CA GLY A 62 -14.43 4.97 5.16
C GLY A 62 -12.93 4.92 5.01
N GLY A 63 -12.46 5.50 3.91
CA GLY A 63 -11.05 5.58 3.58
C GLY A 63 -10.77 6.73 2.62
N HIS A 64 -9.49 6.98 2.40
CA HIS A 64 -9.04 7.91 1.39
C HIS A 64 -7.78 7.39 0.72
N LEU A 65 -7.54 7.88 -0.50
CA LEU A 65 -6.35 7.59 -1.27
C LEU A 65 -5.94 8.84 -2.04
N HIS A 66 -4.69 9.24 -1.88
CA HIS A 66 -4.14 10.41 -2.54
C HIS A 66 -3.48 10.02 -3.86
N MET A 67 -4.02 10.50 -4.97
CA MET A 67 -3.46 10.26 -6.30
C MET A 67 -2.38 11.27 -6.64
N ILE A 68 -1.62 10.99 -7.69
CA ILE A 68 -0.61 11.92 -8.21
C ILE A 68 -1.29 13.15 -8.83
N GLU A 69 -2.42 12.95 -9.51
CA GLU A 69 -3.14 14.00 -10.24
C GLU A 69 -4.66 13.82 -10.19
N GLY A 70 -5.41 14.91 -10.39
CA GLY A 70 -6.87 14.89 -10.37
C GLY A 70 -7.51 14.01 -11.44
N ARG A 71 -6.87 13.82 -12.60
CA ARG A 71 -7.35 12.89 -13.64
C ARG A 71 -7.32 11.43 -13.16
N CYS A 72 -6.27 11.05 -12.43
CA CYS A 72 -6.10 9.71 -11.87
C CYS A 72 -7.12 9.48 -10.75
N ALA A 73 -7.39 10.50 -9.94
CA ALA A 73 -8.45 10.46 -8.94
C ALA A 73 -9.84 10.28 -9.57
N LYS A 74 -10.13 10.91 -10.71
CA LYS A 74 -11.37 10.67 -11.46
C LYS A 74 -11.47 9.21 -11.93
N GLN A 75 -10.40 8.67 -12.51
CA GLN A 75 -10.36 7.26 -12.94
C GLN A 75 -10.53 6.30 -11.75
N ALA A 76 -9.93 6.62 -10.61
CA ALA A 76 -10.04 5.79 -9.41
C ALA A 76 -11.48 5.76 -8.86
N VAL A 77 -12.16 6.91 -8.80
CA VAL A 77 -13.59 6.96 -8.43
C VAL A 77 -14.41 6.09 -9.38
N GLN A 78 -14.18 6.17 -10.69
CA GLN A 78 -14.88 5.34 -11.67
C GLN A 78 -14.60 3.85 -11.45
N ALA A 79 -13.36 3.48 -11.16
CA ALA A 79 -12.95 2.10 -10.99
C ALA A 79 -13.43 1.47 -9.66
N LEU A 80 -13.63 2.29 -8.63
CA LEU A 80 -14.16 1.86 -7.33
C LEU A 80 -15.70 1.89 -7.26
N SER A 81 -16.35 2.65 -8.14
CA SER A 81 -17.82 2.78 -8.15
C SER A 81 -18.52 1.42 -8.30
N GLY A 82 -19.53 1.19 -7.46
CA GLY A 82 -20.32 -0.04 -7.45
C GLY A 82 -19.64 -1.24 -6.77
N ARG A 83 -18.42 -1.08 -6.23
CA ARG A 83 -17.77 -2.11 -5.43
C ARG A 83 -18.25 -2.06 -3.96
N PRO A 84 -18.50 -3.21 -3.32
CA PRO A 84 -18.87 -3.25 -1.90
C PRO A 84 -17.81 -2.57 -1.03
N GLY A 85 -18.24 -1.75 -0.09
CA GLY A 85 -17.38 -0.99 0.82
C GLY A 85 -16.74 0.26 0.18
N PHE A 86 -17.09 0.61 -1.05
CA PHE A 86 -16.67 1.87 -1.69
C PHE A 86 -17.87 2.75 -1.98
N GLU A 87 -18.77 2.86 -1.01
CA GLU A 87 -19.93 3.76 -1.07
C GLU A 87 -19.51 5.22 -0.85
N LEU A 88 -20.38 6.17 -1.20
CA LEU A 88 -20.17 7.61 -0.95
C LEU A 88 -18.82 8.15 -1.48
N LEU A 89 -18.37 7.64 -2.63
CA LEU A 89 -17.14 8.09 -3.29
C LEU A 89 -17.20 9.58 -3.61
N THR A 90 -16.22 10.32 -3.10
CA THR A 90 -16.03 11.74 -3.35
C THR A 90 -14.60 12.00 -3.83
N ARG A 91 -14.39 13.14 -4.48
CA ARG A 91 -13.08 13.57 -4.94
C ARG A 91 -12.89 15.06 -4.70
N SER A 92 -11.73 15.42 -4.15
CA SER A 92 -11.27 16.81 -4.04
C SER A 92 -9.86 16.91 -4.60
N GLY A 93 -9.73 17.48 -5.81
CA GLY A 93 -8.45 17.50 -6.53
C GLY A 93 -7.90 16.07 -6.76
N PRO A 94 -6.69 15.75 -6.26
CA PRO A 94 -6.10 14.40 -6.32
C PRO A 94 -6.57 13.44 -5.20
N LEU A 95 -7.28 13.93 -4.19
CA LEU A 95 -7.76 13.11 -3.08
C LEU A 95 -9.05 12.40 -3.48
N VAL A 96 -9.09 11.08 -3.32
CA VAL A 96 -10.29 10.25 -3.39
C VAL A 96 -10.66 9.82 -1.98
N SER A 97 -11.92 9.96 -1.61
CA SER A 97 -12.44 9.51 -0.31
C SER A 97 -13.70 8.68 -0.53
N TRP A 98 -13.98 7.75 0.37
CA TRP A 98 -15.18 6.92 0.35
C TRP A 98 -15.64 6.62 1.77
N GLY A 99 -16.87 6.14 1.86
CA GLY A 99 -17.55 5.84 3.11
C GLY A 99 -18.13 7.09 3.78
N GLU A 100 -18.60 6.91 5.01
CA GLU A 100 -19.23 8.00 5.77
C GLU A 100 -18.20 9.09 6.10
N PRO A 101 -18.52 10.36 5.81
CA PRO A 101 -17.66 11.47 6.18
C PRO A 101 -17.54 11.55 7.70
N LEU A 102 -16.39 12.05 8.18
CA LEU A 102 -16.25 12.39 9.58
C LEU A 102 -17.30 13.44 9.95
N PRO A 103 -17.99 13.30 11.09
CA PRO A 103 -18.89 14.33 11.61
C PRO A 103 -18.21 15.70 11.73
N ASP A 104 -18.92 16.75 11.31
CA ASP A 104 -18.42 18.14 11.31
C ASP A 104 -18.27 18.72 12.72
N ASP A 105 -18.82 18.09 13.75
CA ASP A 105 -18.69 18.51 15.16
C ASP A 105 -17.38 18.02 15.80
N LEU A 106 -16.60 17.17 15.11
CA LEU A 106 -15.31 16.71 15.61
C LEU A 106 -14.28 17.84 15.64
N SER A 107 -13.53 17.88 16.75
CA SER A 107 -12.40 18.78 16.90
C SER A 107 -11.38 18.58 15.75
N PRO A 108 -10.64 19.64 15.33
CA PRO A 108 -9.66 19.53 14.26
C PRO A 108 -8.60 18.43 14.49
N GLU A 109 -8.25 18.17 15.76
CA GLU A 109 -7.37 17.08 16.16
C GLU A 109 -7.98 15.70 15.90
N ALA A 110 -9.27 15.51 16.20
CA ALA A 110 -9.99 14.27 15.89
C ALA A 110 -10.19 14.06 14.39
N ARG A 111 -10.10 15.13 13.58
CA ARG A 111 -10.16 15.06 12.11
C ARG A 111 -8.83 14.66 11.45
N LYS A 112 -7.71 14.62 12.19
CA LYS A 112 -6.43 14.19 11.61
C LYS A 112 -6.54 12.75 11.12
N PRO A 113 -6.05 12.43 9.91
CA PRO A 113 -6.00 11.06 9.41
C PRO A 113 -5.32 10.13 10.43
N GLY A 114 -6.09 9.17 10.97
CA GLY A 114 -5.63 8.22 12.00
C GLY A 114 -6.13 8.49 13.42
N ALA A 115 -6.54 9.71 13.77
CA ALA A 115 -7.03 10.03 15.12
C ALA A 115 -8.43 9.44 15.41
N TYR A 116 -9.32 9.43 14.41
CA TYR A 116 -10.69 8.94 14.57
C TYR A 116 -10.80 7.40 14.70
N SER A 117 -9.85 6.66 14.12
CA SER A 117 -9.79 5.20 14.29
C SER A 117 -9.59 4.82 15.77
N THR A 118 -8.87 5.64 16.53
CA THR A 118 -8.62 5.43 17.96
C THR A 118 -9.82 5.82 18.81
N ALA A 119 -10.56 6.87 18.42
CA ALA A 119 -11.73 7.34 19.18
C ALA A 119 -12.91 6.35 19.16
N CYS A 120 -13.16 5.66 18.05
CA CYS A 120 -14.16 4.58 18.00
C CYS A 120 -13.69 3.30 18.70
N ALA A 121 -12.39 3.14 18.95
CA ALA A 121 -11.82 2.06 19.76
C ALA A 121 -11.93 2.36 21.27
N SER A 122 -13.04 2.94 21.71
CA SER A 122 -13.38 3.12 23.13
C SER A 122 -13.74 1.77 23.79
N SER A 123 -12.80 0.82 23.75
CA SER A 123 -12.60 -0.24 24.72
C SER A 123 -11.16 -0.07 25.21
N PRO A 124 -10.87 -0.15 26.52
CA PRO A 124 -9.59 0.25 27.07
C PRO A 124 -8.51 -0.79 26.71
N GLY A 125 -7.91 -0.61 25.55
CA GLY A 125 -6.68 -1.26 25.12
C GLY A 125 -5.87 -0.20 24.39
N ILE A 126 -4.86 0.34 25.07
CA ILE A 126 -4.01 1.43 24.61
C ILE A 126 -3.41 1.07 23.24
N LEU A 127 -3.84 1.75 22.17
CA LEU A 127 -3.14 1.75 20.89
C LEU A 127 -2.84 3.20 20.50
N THR A 128 -1.58 3.55 20.61
CA THR A 128 -0.99 4.84 20.21
C THR A 128 -1.35 5.15 18.73
N PRO A 129 -1.71 6.39 18.38
CA PRO A 129 -1.90 6.76 16.98
C PRO A 129 -0.55 6.71 16.25
N LEU A 130 -0.33 5.65 15.49
CA LEU A 130 0.88 5.46 14.68
C LEU A 130 0.60 6.02 13.27
N LEU A 131 1.10 7.23 13.01
CA LEU A 131 1.26 7.70 11.63
C LEU A 131 2.08 6.65 10.84
N PRO A 132 1.77 6.39 9.57
CA PRO A 132 2.75 5.75 8.69
C PRO A 132 4.02 6.61 8.71
N PRO A 133 5.23 6.02 8.85
CA PRO A 133 6.45 6.80 8.75
C PRO A 133 6.47 7.46 7.37
N ALA A 134 6.52 8.79 7.36
CA ALA A 134 6.70 9.59 6.17
C ALA A 134 8.07 9.25 5.56
N GLY A 135 8.11 8.30 4.63
CA GLY A 135 9.28 7.97 3.86
C GLY A 135 10.41 7.31 4.65
N HIS A 136 10.91 6.21 4.09
CA HIS A 136 12.31 5.85 4.23
C HIS A 136 13.18 6.96 3.59
N GLY A 137 13.37 8.06 4.32
CA GLY A 137 14.36 9.09 4.06
C GLY A 137 15.54 8.90 5.00
N GLY A 138 16.16 7.71 4.98
CA GLY A 138 17.42 7.46 5.67
C GLY A 138 18.55 8.24 4.98
N ARG A 139 18.65 9.54 5.24
CA ARG A 139 19.91 10.27 5.18
C ARG A 139 20.25 10.69 6.60
N SER A 140 21.05 9.84 7.25
CA SER A 140 21.91 10.29 8.33
C SER A 140 22.80 11.40 7.77
N SER A 141 22.66 12.60 8.30
CA SER A 141 23.64 13.67 8.14
C SER A 141 24.85 13.32 9.02
N ASP A 142 25.67 12.38 8.55
CA ASP A 142 27.01 12.18 9.10
C ASP A 142 28.02 12.65 8.05
N PRO A 143 28.64 13.83 8.21
CA PRO A 143 29.65 14.32 7.29
C PRO A 143 30.98 13.62 7.62
N GLY A 144 31.18 12.46 7.02
CA GLY A 144 32.52 11.99 6.69
C GLY A 144 32.97 10.72 7.40
N ARG A 145 32.69 9.57 6.78
CA ARG A 145 33.70 8.52 6.53
C ARG A 145 33.12 7.48 5.58
N TRP A 146 33.61 7.42 4.35
CA TRP A 146 33.43 6.23 3.51
C TRP A 146 34.46 5.19 3.97
N PRO A 147 34.08 3.94 4.32
CA PRO A 147 35.03 2.84 4.26
C PRO A 147 35.14 2.32 2.82
N PRO A 148 36.33 1.86 2.40
CA PRO A 148 36.53 1.30 1.07
C PRO A 148 35.86 -0.05 0.91
N SER A 149 35.50 -0.35 -0.34
CA SER A 149 35.02 -1.64 -0.81
C SER A 149 35.95 -2.80 -0.47
N SER A 150 35.34 -3.96 -0.25
CA SER A 150 35.90 -5.32 -0.30
C SER A 150 36.78 -5.74 0.87
N GLU A 151 36.22 -6.55 1.78
CA GLU A 151 36.94 -7.70 2.32
C GLU A 151 35.99 -8.90 2.51
N LEU A 152 36.46 -10.04 2.01
CA LEU A 152 35.86 -11.37 2.08
C LEU A 152 35.78 -11.84 3.54
N LEU A 153 34.61 -12.28 3.99
CA LEU A 153 34.50 -13.05 5.23
C LEU A 153 34.83 -14.53 4.95
N PRO A 154 35.81 -15.15 5.64
CA PRO A 154 36.00 -16.59 5.63
C PRO A 154 35.04 -17.23 6.64
N GLY A 155 34.44 -18.37 6.29
CA GLY A 155 33.82 -19.23 7.30
C GLY A 155 32.33 -19.55 7.13
N ARG A 156 31.82 -19.63 5.90
CA ARG A 156 30.55 -20.37 5.68
C ARG A 156 30.87 -21.83 5.31
N PRO A 157 30.59 -22.81 6.18
CA PRO A 157 30.71 -24.21 5.80
C PRO A 157 29.67 -24.54 4.72
N PRO A 158 30.02 -25.37 3.72
CA PRO A 158 29.08 -25.77 2.68
C PRO A 158 27.97 -26.67 3.25
N PRO A 159 26.76 -26.66 2.67
CA PRO A 159 25.67 -27.53 3.10
C PRO A 159 26.01 -29.01 2.87
N PRO A 160 25.50 -29.94 3.71
CA PRO A 160 25.74 -31.36 3.56
C PRO A 160 25.16 -31.87 2.24
N ARG A 161 26.00 -32.57 1.47
CA ARG A 161 25.58 -33.33 0.29
C ARG A 161 24.71 -34.50 0.74
N THR A 162 23.42 -34.46 0.42
CA THR A 162 22.55 -35.63 0.51
C THR A 162 22.96 -36.63 -0.57
N VAL A 163 23.54 -37.76 -0.18
CA VAL A 163 23.80 -38.89 -1.06
C VAL A 163 22.51 -39.69 -1.19
N VAL A 164 21.96 -39.75 -2.39
CA VAL A 164 20.84 -40.65 -2.75
C VAL A 164 21.42 -42.05 -2.98
N PRO A 165 20.99 -43.09 -2.25
CA PRO A 165 21.36 -44.46 -2.60
C PRO A 165 20.54 -44.93 -3.81
N ALA A 166 21.23 -45.30 -4.89
CA ALA A 166 20.67 -46.08 -5.97
C ALA A 166 20.44 -47.52 -5.46
N SER A 167 19.18 -47.91 -5.29
CA SER A 167 18.83 -49.33 -5.10
C SER A 167 18.53 -49.95 -6.46
N ALA A 168 19.34 -50.93 -6.81
CA ALA A 168 19.19 -51.77 -7.98
C ALA A 168 18.18 -52.89 -7.72
N VAL A 169 17.34 -53.13 -8.72
CA VAL A 169 16.90 -54.41 -9.30
C VAL A 169 17.05 -55.66 -8.44
N HIS A 170 15.94 -56.36 -8.21
CA HIS A 170 15.90 -57.82 -8.26
C HIS A 170 14.63 -58.28 -9.01
N ALA A 171 14.86 -58.99 -10.11
CA ALA A 171 14.01 -60.06 -10.62
C ALA A 171 14.61 -61.39 -10.14
#